data_AF-G8QRY6-F1
#
_entry.id   AF-G8QRY6-F1
#
_cell.length_a   1.000
_cell.length_b   1.000
_cell.length_c   1.000
_cell.angle_alpha   90.00
_cell.angle_beta   90.00
_cell.angle_gamma   90.00
#
_symmetry.space_group_name_H-M   'P 1'
#
loop_
_entity.id
_entity.type
_entity.pdbx_description
1 polymer ?
#
loop_
_entity_poly.entity_id
_entity_poly.type
_entity_poly.pdbx_seq_one_letter_code
_entity_poly.pdbx_strand_id
1 'polypeptide(L)'
;MLLDVTTVEPIEALSWHSLPDIQDGVMKDEIWKCGDLVCSLLDNPRCKSGEDLVSIPYAMSVKRGKDLVLVISLEQDDLRALSLKLGCSLKELQEDYQTKSNFGPLHGFVYSQEREDLGVYDYPMDLQSLRVFFLDTICDTFDIVEPPVQIKL
;
A
#
# COMPACT_ATOMS: atom_id res chain seq x y z
N MET A 1 -7.16 12.04 4.48
CA MET A 1 -8.53 11.90 3.92
C MET A 1 -9.50 11.32 4.95
N LEU A 2 -10.80 11.63 4.88
CA LEU A 2 -11.85 10.97 5.66
C LEU A 2 -12.92 10.39 4.72
N LEU A 3 -13.17 9.09 4.82
CA LEU A 3 -14.10 8.33 3.98
C LEU A 3 -15.26 7.79 4.81
N ASP A 4 -16.46 7.83 4.23
CA ASP A 4 -17.63 7.18 4.82
C ASP A 4 -17.67 5.72 4.37
N VAL A 5 -17.54 4.82 5.35
CA VAL A 5 -17.56 3.37 5.15
C VAL A 5 -18.82 2.87 4.42
N THR A 6 -19.95 3.58 4.53
CA THR A 6 -21.22 3.16 3.93
C THR A 6 -21.39 3.61 2.48
N THR A 7 -20.70 4.68 2.09
CA THR A 7 -20.87 5.31 0.77
C THR A 7 -19.62 5.26 -0.11
N VAL A 8 -18.44 4.95 0.45
CA VAL A 8 -17.20 4.82 -0.32
C VAL A 8 -17.39 3.87 -1.51
N GLU A 9 -16.99 4.33 -2.69
CA GLU A 9 -17.07 3.54 -3.89
C GLU A 9 -15.89 2.55 -3.99
N PRO A 10 -16.06 1.42 -4.70
CA PRO A 10 -14.96 0.50 -4.93
C PRO A 10 -13.84 1.17 -5.73
N ILE A 11 -12.58 0.82 -5.44
CA ILE A 11 -11.43 1.23 -6.23
C ILE A 11 -11.59 0.70 -7.65
N GLU A 12 -11.52 1.62 -8.62
CA GLU A 12 -11.38 1.26 -10.01
C GLU A 12 -9.98 0.70 -10.27
N ALA A 13 -9.91 -0.62 -10.37
CA ALA A 13 -8.66 -1.38 -10.42
C ALA A 13 -7.68 -1.01 -11.55
N LEU A 14 -8.16 -0.36 -12.61
CA LEU A 14 -7.35 0.01 -13.78
C LEU A 14 -6.87 1.47 -13.73
N SER A 15 -7.23 2.22 -12.70
CA SER A 15 -6.92 3.64 -12.60
C SER A 15 -5.47 3.91 -12.17
N TRP A 16 -4.81 2.93 -11.56
CA TRP A 16 -3.47 3.11 -10.97
C TRP A 16 -2.53 1.96 -11.33
N HIS A 17 -1.41 2.29 -11.99
CA HIS A 17 -0.42 1.29 -12.43
C HIS A 17 0.30 0.60 -11.27
N SER A 18 0.54 1.31 -10.17
CA SER A 18 1.22 0.82 -8.97
C SER A 18 0.28 0.17 -7.95
N LEU A 19 -1.03 0.03 -8.25
CA LEU A 19 -1.97 -0.61 -7.34
C LEU A 19 -1.53 -2.06 -7.07
N PRO A 20 -1.38 -2.48 -5.80
CA PRO A 20 -1.03 -3.86 -5.47
C PRO A 20 -2.06 -4.88 -6.00
N ASP A 21 -1.58 -6.05 -6.46
CA ASP A 21 -2.44 -7.20 -6.69
C ASP A 21 -2.85 -7.82 -5.35
N ILE A 22 -4.10 -7.57 -4.97
CA ILE A 22 -4.69 -8.02 -3.69
C ILE A 22 -4.86 -9.55 -3.56
N GLN A 23 -4.58 -10.31 -4.62
CA GLN A 23 -4.57 -11.78 -4.56
C GLN A 23 -3.16 -12.34 -4.33
N ASP A 24 -2.13 -11.51 -4.50
CA ASP A 24 -0.73 -11.88 -4.33
C ASP A 24 -0.23 -11.49 -2.93
N GLY A 25 0.73 -12.25 -2.40
CA GLY A 25 1.35 -11.95 -1.11
C GLY A 25 0.44 -12.01 0.13
N VAL A 26 -0.81 -12.50 0.04
CA VAL A 26 -1.78 -12.48 1.16
C VAL A 26 -1.26 -13.25 2.37
N MET A 27 -1.07 -12.55 3.48
CA MET A 27 -0.67 -13.12 4.76
C MET A 27 -1.91 -13.64 5.51
N LYS A 28 -2.12 -14.96 5.51
CA LYS A 28 -3.33 -15.60 6.07
C LYS A 28 -3.54 -15.35 7.56
N ASP A 29 -2.47 -15.18 8.31
CA ASP A 29 -2.52 -14.88 9.74
C ASP A 29 -2.69 -13.38 10.02
N GLU A 30 -2.70 -12.53 9.00
CA GLU A 30 -2.78 -11.06 9.11
C GLU A 30 -4.05 -10.50 8.46
N ILE A 31 -5.16 -11.14 8.78
CA ILE A 31 -6.50 -10.69 8.41
C ILE A 31 -7.15 -10.06 9.63
N TRP A 32 -7.66 -8.85 9.47
CA TRP A 32 -8.18 -8.02 10.54
C TRP A 32 -9.58 -7.52 10.20
N LYS A 33 -10.37 -7.26 11.24
CA LYS A 33 -11.67 -6.61 11.13
C LYS A 33 -11.61 -5.25 11.81
N CYS A 34 -11.96 -4.20 11.06
CA CYS A 34 -12.08 -2.83 11.53
C CYS A 34 -13.52 -2.37 11.25
N GLY A 35 -14.40 -2.37 12.26
CA GLY A 35 -15.83 -2.18 12.04
C GLY A 35 -16.40 -3.25 11.09
N ASP A 36 -17.03 -2.85 10.00
CA ASP A 36 -17.56 -3.76 8.95
C ASP A 36 -16.54 -4.06 7.83
N LEU A 37 -15.33 -3.54 7.92
CA LEU A 37 -14.28 -3.73 6.93
C LEU A 37 -13.44 -4.97 7.26
N VAL A 38 -13.02 -5.66 6.20
CA VAL A 38 -12.04 -6.75 6.27
C VAL A 38 -10.74 -6.28 5.65
N CYS A 39 -9.70 -6.26 6.46
CA CYS A 39 -8.37 -5.81 6.10
C CYS A 39 -7.45 -7.03 5.95
N SER A 40 -6.62 -7.08 4.93
CA SER A 40 -5.67 -8.18 4.71
C SER A 40 -4.31 -7.62 4.37
N LEU A 41 -3.31 -7.95 5.19
CA LEU A 41 -1.92 -7.59 4.94
C LEU A 41 -1.34 -8.47 3.83
N LEU A 42 -0.56 -7.85 2.96
CA LEU A 42 0.11 -8.43 1.81
C LEU A 42 1.62 -8.26 2.01
N ASP A 43 2.38 -9.32 1.81
CA ASP A 43 3.84 -9.37 1.85
C ASP A 43 4.40 -9.48 0.43
N ASN A 44 5.17 -8.47 0.02
CA ASN A 44 5.75 -8.34 -1.32
C ASN A 44 4.77 -8.57 -2.49
N PRO A 45 3.55 -7.97 -2.50
CA PRO A 45 2.63 -8.13 -3.62
C PRO A 45 3.19 -7.48 -4.89
N ARG A 46 2.91 -8.10 -6.04
CA ARG A 46 3.19 -7.48 -7.34
C ARG A 46 2.26 -6.30 -7.62
N CYS A 47 2.67 -5.41 -8.52
CA CYS A 47 1.76 -4.44 -9.11
C CYS A 47 0.71 -5.16 -9.97
N LYS A 48 -0.57 -4.78 -9.82
CA LYS A 48 -1.69 -5.36 -10.59
C LYS A 48 -1.56 -5.16 -12.10
N SER A 49 -0.93 -4.06 -12.52
CA SER A 49 -0.65 -3.78 -13.92
C SER A 49 0.37 -4.73 -14.55
N GLY A 50 1.19 -5.41 -13.73
CA GLY A 50 2.34 -6.19 -14.17
C GLY A 50 3.57 -5.35 -14.54
N GLU A 51 3.53 -4.02 -14.36
CA GLU A 51 4.72 -3.16 -14.50
C GLU A 51 5.45 -3.03 -13.15
N ASP A 52 6.69 -3.51 -13.07
CA ASP A 52 7.52 -3.47 -11.87
C ASP A 52 8.36 -2.17 -11.81
N LEU A 53 7.72 -1.00 -11.96
CA LEU A 53 8.40 0.30 -11.78
C LEU A 53 8.57 0.67 -10.31
N VAL A 54 7.78 0.04 -9.44
CA VAL A 54 7.74 0.27 -8.00
C VAL A 54 7.84 -1.08 -7.31
N SER A 55 8.65 -1.14 -6.26
CA SER A 55 8.73 -2.26 -5.32
C SER A 55 7.78 -2.00 -4.16
N ILE A 56 6.91 -2.98 -3.86
CA ILE A 56 5.90 -2.90 -2.81
C ILE A 56 6.24 -3.91 -1.72
N PRO A 57 7.06 -3.57 -0.70
CA PRO A 57 7.38 -4.51 0.37
C PRO A 57 6.14 -4.97 1.16
N TYR A 58 5.20 -4.07 1.45
CA TYR A 58 3.96 -4.42 2.13
C TYR A 58 2.80 -3.54 1.66
N ALA A 59 1.61 -4.11 1.67
CA ALA A 59 0.37 -3.37 1.48
C ALA A 59 -0.74 -3.97 2.33
N MET A 60 -1.76 -3.18 2.66
CA MET A 60 -2.98 -3.67 3.29
C MET A 60 -4.17 -3.35 2.40
N SER A 61 -4.86 -4.40 1.97
CA SER A 61 -6.12 -4.26 1.22
C SER A 61 -7.30 -4.21 2.18
N VAL A 62 -8.31 -3.39 1.88
CA VAL A 62 -9.49 -3.19 2.72
C VAL A 62 -10.74 -3.40 1.88
N LYS A 63 -11.59 -4.32 2.33
CA LYS A 63 -12.82 -4.69 1.64
C LYS A 63 -14.04 -4.40 2.48
N ARG A 64 -15.08 -3.88 1.82
CA ARG A 64 -16.46 -3.84 2.32
C ARG A 64 -17.25 -4.93 1.60
N GLY A 65 -17.52 -6.03 2.29
CA GLY A 65 -18.09 -7.22 1.66
C GLY A 65 -17.15 -7.80 0.59
N LYS A 66 -17.52 -7.70 -0.69
CA LYS A 66 -16.67 -8.16 -1.82
C LYS A 66 -15.90 -7.03 -2.49
N ASP A 67 -16.26 -5.78 -2.19
CA ASP A 67 -15.73 -4.61 -2.88
C ASP A 67 -14.43 -4.15 -2.22
N LEU A 68 -13.40 -3.93 -3.03
CA LEU A 68 -12.14 -3.33 -2.58
C LEU A 68 -12.35 -1.81 -2.51
N VAL A 69 -12.26 -1.22 -1.32
CA VAL A 69 -12.60 0.20 -1.09
C VAL A 69 -11.39 1.05 -0.68
N LEU A 70 -10.34 0.42 -0.14
CA LEU A 70 -9.08 1.08 0.20
C LEU A 70 -7.91 0.11 -0.02
N VAL A 71 -6.77 0.62 -0.45
CA VAL A 71 -5.47 -0.06 -0.33
C VAL A 71 -4.48 0.92 0.24
N ILE A 72 -3.75 0.52 1.27
CA ILE A 72 -2.60 1.26 1.77
C ILE A 72 -1.36 0.49 1.36
N SER A 73 -0.36 1.17 0.82
CA SER A 73 0.80 0.54 0.21
C SER A 73 2.07 1.24 0.68
N LEU A 74 3.09 0.46 1.03
CA LEU A 74 4.45 0.98 1.22
C LEU A 74 5.21 0.72 -0.08
N GLU A 75 5.73 1.78 -0.69
CA GLU A 75 6.25 1.77 -2.07
C GLU A 75 7.64 2.39 -2.14
N GLN A 76 8.50 1.82 -2.97
CA GLN A 76 9.77 2.40 -3.38
C GLN A 76 9.87 2.38 -4.89
N ASP A 77 10.26 3.50 -5.48
CA ASP A 77 10.66 3.54 -6.88
C ASP A 77 11.83 2.58 -7.12
N ASP A 78 11.70 1.67 -8.09
CA ASP A 78 12.84 0.88 -8.57
C ASP A 78 13.61 1.73 -9.59
N LEU A 79 14.71 2.33 -9.14
CA LEU A 79 15.52 3.22 -9.96
C LEU A 79 16.17 2.49 -11.14
N ARG A 80 16.33 1.17 -11.09
CA ARG A 80 16.82 0.39 -12.23
C ARG A 80 15.73 0.24 -13.27
N ALA A 81 14.51 -0.09 -12.85
CA ALA A 81 13.38 -0.21 -13.76
C ALA A 81 13.08 1.15 -14.42
N LEU A 82 13.11 2.23 -13.64
CA LEU A 82 12.95 3.60 -14.14
C LEU A 82 14.07 4.00 -15.11
N SER A 83 15.34 3.71 -14.80
CA SER A 83 16.47 3.96 -15.71
C SER A 83 16.24 3.30 -17.08
N LEU A 84 15.78 2.04 -17.08
CA LEU A 84 15.49 1.32 -18.32
C LEU A 84 14.31 1.92 -19.09
N LYS A 85 13.24 2.31 -18.38
CA LYS A 85 12.02 2.88 -18.99
C LYS A 85 12.26 4.28 -19.56
N LEU A 86 13.01 5.11 -18.85
CA LEU A 86 13.28 6.51 -19.22
C LEU A 86 14.48 6.67 -20.16
N GLY A 87 15.32 5.65 -20.30
CA GLY A 87 16.53 5.70 -21.13
C GLY A 87 17.64 6.57 -20.56
N CYS A 88 17.63 6.82 -19.24
CA CYS A 88 18.68 7.55 -18.53
C CYS A 88 19.60 6.60 -17.76
N SER A 89 20.69 7.13 -17.20
CA SER A 89 21.58 6.32 -16.38
C SER A 89 21.03 6.14 -14.96
N LEU A 90 21.22 4.96 -14.36
CA LEU A 90 20.91 4.73 -12.94
C LEU A 90 21.59 5.75 -12.02
N LYS A 91 22.80 6.20 -12.41
CA LYS A 91 23.57 7.15 -11.60
C LYS A 91 22.92 8.53 -11.56
N GLU A 92 22.36 9.02 -12.67
CA GLU A 92 21.56 10.25 -12.67
C GLU A 92 20.38 10.14 -11.71
N LEU A 93 19.62 9.04 -11.77
CA LEU A 93 18.49 8.83 -10.85
C LEU A 93 18.95 8.75 -9.39
N GLN A 94 20.07 8.10 -9.10
CA GLN A 94 20.65 8.06 -7.76
C GLN A 94 21.07 9.45 -7.25
N GLU A 95 21.63 10.29 -8.13
CA GLU A 95 21.99 11.67 -7.80
C GLU A 95 20.73 12.53 -7.54
N ASP A 96 19.70 12.39 -8.38
CA ASP A 96 18.41 13.09 -8.22
C ASP A 96 17.69 12.70 -6.93
N TYR A 97 17.64 11.40 -6.61
CA TYR A 97 17.05 10.87 -5.38
C TYR A 97 17.96 10.99 -4.16
N GLN A 98 19.18 11.54 -4.32
CA GLN A 98 20.18 11.70 -3.26
C GLN A 98 20.48 10.39 -2.51
N THR A 99 20.53 9.26 -3.22
CA THR A 99 20.69 7.92 -2.65
C THR A 99 21.82 7.15 -3.33
N LYS A 100 22.40 6.18 -2.61
CA LYS A 100 23.29 5.17 -3.19
C LYS A 100 22.59 3.83 -3.43
N SER A 101 21.30 3.74 -3.08
CA SER A 101 20.46 2.56 -3.23
C SER A 101 20.00 2.40 -4.69
N ASN A 102 19.50 1.21 -5.03
CA ASN A 102 18.75 0.99 -6.28
C ASN A 102 17.27 1.36 -6.13
N PHE A 103 16.85 1.73 -4.92
CA PHE A 103 15.49 2.09 -4.59
C PHE A 103 15.43 3.51 -4.07
N GLY A 104 14.34 4.20 -4.40
CA GLY A 104 13.97 5.47 -3.77
C GLY A 104 13.63 5.31 -2.28
N PRO A 105 13.30 6.42 -1.59
CA PRO A 105 12.77 6.36 -0.24
C PRO A 105 11.47 5.54 -0.21
N LEU A 106 11.21 4.88 0.93
CA LEU A 106 9.96 4.16 1.16
C LEU A 106 8.89 5.18 1.51
N HIS A 107 7.80 5.18 0.75
CA HIS A 107 6.66 6.08 0.96
C HIS A 107 5.39 5.27 1.24
N GLY A 108 4.53 5.81 2.09
CA GLY A 108 3.16 5.31 2.23
C GLY A 108 2.25 5.93 1.19
N PHE A 109 1.36 5.14 0.60
CA PHE A 109 0.31 5.62 -0.30
C PHE A 109 -1.04 5.04 0.09
N VAL A 110 -2.09 5.82 -0.11
CA VAL A 110 -3.47 5.37 0.01
C VAL A 110 -4.14 5.44 -1.35
N TYR A 111 -4.70 4.32 -1.78
CA TYR A 111 -5.54 4.20 -2.96
C TYR A 111 -6.99 4.09 -2.53
N SER A 112 -7.80 4.99 -3.04
CA SER A 112 -9.26 5.00 -2.96
C SER A 112 -9.82 5.39 -4.35
N GLN A 113 -10.79 6.30 -4.41
CA GLN A 113 -11.09 7.07 -5.63
C GLN A 113 -9.90 7.93 -6.07
N GLU A 114 -9.05 8.33 -5.13
CA GLU A 114 -7.83 9.10 -5.38
C GLU A 114 -6.59 8.35 -4.86
N ARG A 115 -5.41 8.76 -5.32
CA ARG A 115 -4.11 8.30 -4.79
C ARG A 115 -3.48 9.42 -3.97
N GLU A 116 -3.32 9.19 -2.67
CA GLU A 116 -2.72 10.15 -1.72
C GLU A 116 -1.35 9.64 -1.23
N ASP A 117 -0.37 10.53 -1.16
CA ASP A 117 0.96 10.26 -0.57
C ASP A 117 0.90 10.56 0.93
N LEU A 118 1.20 9.56 1.75
CA LEU A 118 1.31 9.67 3.21
C LEU A 118 2.69 10.18 3.65
N GLY A 119 3.62 10.34 2.72
CA GLY A 119 5.00 10.74 2.95
C GLY A 119 5.93 9.55 3.18
N VAL A 120 7.17 9.88 3.56
CA VAL A 120 8.22 8.90 3.83
C VAL A 120 7.86 8.05 5.04
N TYR A 121 7.92 6.73 4.88
CA TYR A 121 7.85 5.78 5.98
C TYR A 121 9.24 5.58 6.58
N ASP A 122 9.43 6.04 7.82
CA ASP A 122 10.70 5.97 8.55
C ASP A 122 10.65 5.07 9.79
N TYR A 123 9.56 4.31 9.96
CA TYR A 123 9.39 3.35 11.05
C TYR A 123 10.09 2.01 10.75
N PRO A 124 10.30 1.17 11.78
CA PRO A 124 10.83 -0.19 11.58
C PRO A 124 9.92 -1.05 10.69
N MET A 125 10.54 -1.89 9.84
CA MET A 125 9.84 -2.85 8.97
C MET A 125 9.49 -4.17 9.67
N ASP A 126 9.39 -4.18 11.00
CA ASP A 126 8.90 -5.35 11.72
C ASP A 126 7.38 -5.42 11.71
N LEU A 127 6.84 -6.63 11.85
CA LEU A 127 5.41 -6.89 11.68
C LEU A 127 4.53 -6.09 12.65
N GLN A 128 5.00 -5.76 13.85
CA GLN A 128 4.20 -4.98 14.80
C GLN A 128 4.11 -3.51 14.35
N SER A 129 5.22 -2.91 13.95
CA SER A 129 5.22 -1.55 13.40
C SER A 129 4.38 -1.43 12.13
N LEU A 130 4.43 -2.43 11.24
CA LEU A 130 3.59 -2.48 10.04
C LEU A 130 2.09 -2.58 10.39
N ARG A 131 1.72 -3.47 11.32
CA ARG A 131 0.33 -3.59 11.77
C ARG A 131 -0.21 -2.28 12.31
N VAL A 132 0.54 -1.64 13.21
CA VAL A 132 0.15 -0.34 13.80
C VAL A 132 -0.05 0.69 12.70
N PHE A 133 0.95 0.87 11.82
CA PHE A 133 0.86 1.82 10.72
C PHE A 133 -0.39 1.61 9.84
N PHE A 134 -0.58 0.38 9.34
CA PHE A 134 -1.69 0.12 8.42
C PHE A 134 -3.05 0.22 9.11
N LEU A 135 -3.21 -0.39 10.30
CA LEU A 135 -4.49 -0.42 10.98
C LEU A 135 -4.89 0.96 11.52
N ASP A 136 -3.95 1.73 12.07
CA ASP A 136 -4.23 3.10 12.53
C ASP A 136 -4.61 3.98 11.33
N THR A 137 -3.89 3.86 10.21
CA THR A 137 -4.25 4.60 8.97
C THR A 137 -5.67 4.26 8.49
N ILE A 138 -6.10 2.99 8.58
CA ILE A 138 -7.46 2.58 8.22
C ILE A 138 -8.48 3.18 9.19
N CYS A 139 -8.22 3.08 10.50
CA CYS A 139 -9.11 3.62 11.51
C CYS A 139 -9.27 5.13 11.37
N ASP A 140 -8.17 5.86 11.15
CA ASP A 140 -8.19 7.30 10.92
C ASP A 140 -8.91 7.65 9.60
N THR A 141 -8.70 6.87 8.54
CA THR A 141 -9.34 7.12 7.24
C THR A 141 -10.86 6.94 7.29
N PHE A 142 -11.36 6.02 8.11
CA PHE A 142 -12.80 5.71 8.20
C PHE A 142 -13.47 6.18 9.51
N ASP A 143 -12.77 6.94 10.35
CA ASP A 143 -13.22 7.37 11.69
C ASP A 143 -13.73 6.19 12.55
N ILE A 144 -13.00 5.07 12.52
CA ILE A 144 -13.32 3.86 13.28
C ILE A 144 -12.70 3.97 14.67
N VAL A 145 -13.56 3.95 15.69
CA VAL A 145 -13.15 4.07 17.09
C VAL A 145 -12.90 2.68 17.71
N GLU A 146 -13.57 1.65 17.19
CA GLU A 146 -13.39 0.29 17.70
C GLU A 146 -11.99 -0.25 17.38
N PRO A 147 -11.35 -0.96 18.33
CA PRO A 147 -10.05 -1.54 18.09
C PRO A 147 -10.13 -2.63 17.01
N PRO A 148 -9.14 -2.71 16.10
CA PRO A 148 -9.02 -3.80 15.14
C PRO A 148 -8.99 -5.18 15.81
N VAL A 149 -9.71 -6.14 15.24
CA VAL A 149 -9.76 -7.52 15.75
C VAL A 149 -9.18 -8.47 14.72
N GLN A 150 -8.15 -9.22 15.10
CA GLN A 150 -7.56 -10.24 14.24
C GLN A 150 -8.53 -11.40 14.02
N ILE A 151 -8.77 -11.76 12.76
CA ILE A 151 -9.56 -12.93 12.39
C ILE A 151 -8.63 -14.13 12.39
N LYS A 152 -8.87 -15.08 13.30
CA LYS A 152 -8.20 -16.38 13.26
C LYS A 152 -8.98 -17.29 12.31
N LEU A 153 -8.35 -17.67 11.20
CA LEU A 153 -8.88 -18.68 10.28
C LEU A 153 -8.69 -20.10 10.83
#